data_AF-A0A0D8HVZ7-F1
#
_entry.id   AF-A0A0D8HVZ7-F1
#
_cell.length_a   1.000
_cell.length_b   1.000
_cell.length_c   1.000
_cell.angle_alpha   90.00
_cell.angle_beta   90.00
_cell.angle_gamma   90.00
#
_symmetry.space_group_name_H-M   'P 1'
#
loop_
_entity.id
_entity.type
_entity.pdbx_description
1 polymer ?
#
loop_
_entity_poly.entity_id
_entity_poly.type
_entity_poly.pdbx_seq_one_letter_code
_entity_poly.pdbx_strand_id
1 'polypeptide(L)'
;MATQKKIVLWSDTDDIATFAHKICEDIRESDTRTLHNRLTAECTHRPGQMAQALMALAAWVNPEERITARLDRVERITEVKAANVMRDRGVRA
;
A
#
# COMPACT_ATOMS: atom_id res chain seq x y z
N MET A 1 -2.15 38.88 -5.07
CA MET A 1 -2.13 38.24 -3.73
C MET A 1 -2.34 36.76 -3.94
N ALA A 2 -1.36 35.92 -3.60
CA ALA A 2 -1.48 34.47 -3.75
C ALA A 2 -2.36 33.93 -2.61
N THR A 3 -3.50 33.34 -2.95
CA THR A 3 -4.39 32.68 -1.99
C THR A 3 -3.67 31.44 -1.46
N GLN A 4 -3.25 31.46 -0.20
CA GLN A 4 -2.58 30.32 0.43
C GLN A 4 -3.61 29.19 0.58
N LYS A 5 -3.55 28.20 -0.32
CA LYS A 5 -4.45 27.04 -0.31
C LYS A 5 -4.18 26.25 0.98
N LYS A 6 -5.16 26.21 1.89
CA LYS A 6 -5.08 25.45 3.14
C LYS A 6 -4.79 23.98 2.81
N ILE A 7 -3.67 23.46 3.30
CA ILE A 7 -3.32 22.05 3.14
C ILE A 7 -4.26 21.26 4.05
N VAL A 8 -5.08 20.40 3.44
CA VAL A 8 -5.94 19.44 4.15
C VAL A 8 -5.16 18.14 4.32
N LEU A 9 -5.20 17.60 5.53
CA LEU A 9 -4.58 16.35 5.93
C LEU A 9 -5.67 15.41 6.47
N TRP A 10 -5.44 14.10 6.38
CA TRP A 10 -6.19 13.16 7.19
C TRP A 10 -5.81 13.35 8.66
N SER A 11 -6.83 13.31 9.52
CA SER A 11 -6.70 13.43 10.97
C SER A 11 -6.44 12.09 11.66
N ASP A 12 -6.88 10.99 11.03
CA ASP A 12 -6.73 9.63 11.55
C ASP A 12 -5.71 8.86 10.73
N THR A 13 -4.81 8.14 11.41
CA THR A 13 -3.83 7.26 10.78
C THR A 13 -4.46 6.04 10.12
N ASP A 14 -5.60 5.57 10.63
CA ASP A 14 -6.30 4.41 10.06
C ASP A 14 -6.91 4.72 8.69
N ASP A 15 -7.36 5.97 8.47
CA ASP A 15 -7.81 6.44 7.16
C ASP A 15 -6.66 6.44 6.14
N ILE A 16 -5.47 6.89 6.56
CA ILE A 16 -4.26 6.90 5.73
C ILE A 16 -3.89 5.46 5.34
N ALA A 17 -3.86 4.57 6.32
CA ALA A 17 -3.54 3.15 6.11
C ALA A 17 -4.57 2.48 5.19
N THR A 18 -5.86 2.70 5.44
CA THR A 18 -6.95 2.16 4.62
C THR A 18 -6.84 2.61 3.17
N PHE A 19 -6.58 3.89 2.94
CA PHE A 19 -6.40 4.43 1.59
C PHE A 19 -5.15 3.86 0.90
N ALA A 20 -4.02 3.80 1.60
CA ALA A 20 -2.79 3.21 1.07
C ALA A 20 -2.98 1.72 0.73
N HIS A 21 -3.71 0.98 1.57
CA HIS A 21 -4.02 -0.43 1.33
C HIS A 21 -4.87 -0.59 0.07
N LYS A 22 -5.87 0.28 -0.10
CA LYS A 22 -6.71 0.27 -1.29
C LYS A 22 -5.92 0.53 -2.57
N ILE A 23 -4.90 1.39 -2.54
CA ILE A 23 -3.98 1.56 -3.68
C ILE A 23 -3.27 0.25 -4.01
N CYS A 24 -2.78 -0.48 -3.01
CA CYS A 24 -2.13 -1.76 -3.24
C CYS A 24 -3.07 -2.81 -3.86
N GLU A 25 -4.33 -2.85 -3.42
CA GLU A 25 -5.36 -3.71 -4.04
C GLU A 25 -5.63 -3.29 -5.49
N ASP A 26 -5.84 -1.99 -5.73
CA ASP A 26 -6.16 -1.48 -7.05
C ASP A 26 -5.01 -1.70 -8.05
N ILE A 27 -3.75 -1.68 -7.61
CA ILE A 27 -2.60 -2.06 -8.48
C ILE A 27 -2.75 -3.49 -9.00
N ARG A 28 -3.30 -4.40 -8.19
CA ARG A 28 -3.49 -5.81 -8.56
C ARG A 28 -4.71 -6.01 -9.45
N GLU A 29 -5.77 -5.25 -9.22
CA GLU A 29 -7.09 -5.51 -9.78
C GLU A 29 -7.46 -4.58 -10.94
N SER A 30 -6.81 -3.42 -11.07
CA SER A 30 -7.13 -2.38 -12.06
C SER A 30 -6.03 -2.20 -13.09
N ASP A 31 -6.39 -1.59 -14.23
CA ASP A 31 -5.42 -1.12 -15.21
C ASP A 31 -4.48 -0.06 -14.61
N THR A 32 -3.17 -0.31 -14.67
CA THR A 32 -2.14 0.52 -14.04
C THR A 32 -2.14 1.96 -14.58
N ARG A 33 -2.42 2.15 -15.89
CA ARG A 33 -2.43 3.49 -16.49
C ARG A 33 -3.60 4.31 -15.98
N THR A 34 -4.77 3.69 -15.86
CA THR A 34 -5.98 4.29 -15.29
C THR A 34 -5.75 4.67 -13.83
N LEU A 35 -5.16 3.76 -13.05
CA LEU A 35 -4.80 4.02 -11.66
C LEU A 35 -3.79 5.18 -11.53
N HIS A 36 -2.74 5.19 -12.34
CA HIS A 36 -1.75 6.26 -12.36
C HIS A 36 -2.40 7.63 -12.63
N ASN A 37 -3.28 7.71 -13.63
CA ASN A 37 -3.98 8.95 -13.96
C ASN A 37 -4.86 9.44 -12.80
N ARG A 38 -5.58 8.52 -12.14
CA ARG A 38 -6.38 8.82 -10.95
C ARG A 38 -5.51 9.38 -9.84
N LEU A 39 -4.41 8.70 -9.49
CA LEU A 39 -3.52 9.13 -8.41
C LEU A 39 -2.83 10.46 -8.73
N THR A 40 -2.46 10.70 -9.99
CA THR A 40 -1.90 11.97 -10.45
C THR A 40 -2.89 13.13 -10.25
N ALA A 41 -4.16 12.90 -10.61
CA ALA A 41 -5.21 13.86 -10.35
C ALA A 41 -5.34 14.12 -8.85
N GLU A 42 -5.35 13.08 -8.01
CA GLU A 42 -5.44 13.23 -6.56
C GLU A 42 -4.28 14.03 -5.96
N CYS A 43 -3.04 13.84 -6.43
CA CYS A 43 -1.89 14.64 -5.99
C CYS A 43 -2.08 16.13 -6.27
N THR A 44 -2.78 16.48 -7.34
CA THR A 44 -3.07 17.88 -7.70
C THR A 44 -4.19 18.46 -6.83
N HIS A 45 -5.24 17.67 -6.56
CA HIS A 45 -6.41 18.14 -5.82
C HIS A 45 -6.16 18.17 -4.31
N ARG A 46 -5.50 17.14 -3.76
CA ARG A 46 -5.35 16.85 -2.32
C ARG A 46 -3.88 16.55 -1.95
N PRO A 47 -2.94 17.48 -2.17
CA PRO A 47 -1.50 17.20 -2.04
C PRO A 47 -1.07 16.77 -0.63
N GLY A 48 -1.67 17.33 0.42
CA GLY A 48 -1.34 16.99 1.81
C GLY A 48 -1.68 15.55 2.17
N GLN A 49 -2.92 15.14 1.86
CA GLN A 49 -3.36 13.75 2.03
C GLN A 49 -2.53 12.79 1.16
N MET A 50 -2.26 13.14 -0.10
CA MET A 50 -1.45 12.28 -0.95
C MET A 50 0.00 12.12 -0.47
N ALA A 51 0.59 13.15 0.15
CA ALA A 51 1.89 13.02 0.81
C ALA A 51 1.83 12.01 1.98
N GLN A 52 0.79 12.05 2.81
CA GLN A 52 0.57 11.07 3.88
C GLN A 52 0.42 9.64 3.32
N ALA A 53 -0.35 9.47 2.24
CA ALA A 53 -0.50 8.16 1.57
C ALA A 53 0.83 7.64 1.01
N LEU A 54 1.62 8.50 0.37
CA LEU A 54 2.95 8.13 -0.15
C LEU A 54 3.90 7.72 0.97
N MET A 55 3.88 8.41 2.11
CA MET A 55 4.68 8.02 3.28
C MET A 55 4.24 6.66 3.84
N ALA A 56 2.92 6.41 3.94
CA ALA A 56 2.40 5.12 4.38
C ALA A 56 2.78 3.99 3.41
N LEU A 57 2.66 4.23 2.10
CA LEU A 57 3.09 3.28 1.07
C LEU A 57 4.59 2.99 1.14
N ALA A 58 5.43 4.01 1.35
CA ALA A 58 6.88 3.84 1.47
C ALA A 58 7.28 3.02 2.70
N ALA A 59 6.49 3.05 3.78
CA ALA A 59 6.70 2.20 4.95
C ALA A 59 6.41 0.72 4.66
N TRP A 60 5.48 0.42 3.74
CA TRP A 60 5.08 -0.96 3.40
C TRP A 60 5.83 -1.52 2.19
N VAL A 61 6.20 -0.66 1.26
CA VAL A 61 6.84 -1.00 0.00
C VAL A 61 8.16 -0.27 -0.04
N ASN A 62 9.25 -1.00 0.16
CA ASN A 62 10.58 -0.45 -0.09
C ASN A 62 10.83 -0.45 -1.61
N PRO A 63 10.85 0.71 -2.29
CA PRO A 63 11.06 0.75 -3.73
C PRO A 63 12.50 0.38 -4.14
N GLU A 64 13.45 0.45 -3.21
CA GLU A 64 14.84 0.06 -3.43
C GLU A 64 15.09 -1.44 -3.19
N GLU A 65 14.11 -2.15 -2.62
CA GLU A 65 14.19 -3.58 -2.42
C GLU A 65 14.07 -4.31 -3.76
N ARG A 66 15.06 -5.17 -4.05
CA ARG A 66 15.03 -6.00 -5.26
C ARG A 66 13.80 -6.90 -5.23
N ILE A 67 13.19 -7.10 -6.41
CA ILE A 67 12.03 -7.98 -6.59
C ILE A 67 12.27 -9.37 -5.99
N THR A 68 13.48 -9.92 -6.10
CA THR A 68 13.85 -11.22 -5.53
C THR A 68 13.66 -11.26 -4.01
N ALA A 69 14.11 -10.23 -3.28
CA ALA A 69 13.94 -10.17 -1.83
C ALA A 69 12.45 -10.10 -1.42
N ARG A 70 11.62 -9.45 -2.26
CA ARG A 70 10.17 -9.42 -2.06
C ARG A 70 9.53 -10.79 -2.29
N LEU A 71 9.96 -11.54 -3.31
CA LEU A 71 9.50 -12.90 -3.58
C LEU A 71 9.89 -13.84 -2.43
N ASP A 72 11.13 -13.80 -1.96
CA ASP A 72 11.60 -14.62 -0.83
C ASP A 72 10.79 -14.36 0.45
N ARG A 73 10.33 -13.12 0.65
CA ARG A 73 9.48 -12.76 1.79
C ARG A 73 8.06 -13.31 1.60
N VAL A 74 7.50 -13.23 0.40
CA VAL A 74 6.18 -13.81 0.09
C VAL A 74 6.19 -15.32 0.26
N GLU A 75 7.23 -16.01 -0.22
CA GLU A 75 7.40 -17.46 -0.05
C GLU A 75 7.44 -17.82 1.44
N ARG A 76 8.30 -17.18 2.23
CA ARG A 76 8.37 -17.41 3.68
C ARG A 76 7.04 -17.18 4.40
N ILE A 77 6.31 -16.13 4.07
CA ILE A 77 4.97 -15.88 4.66
C ILE A 77 4.00 -16.99 4.28
N THR A 78 4.05 -17.46 3.04
CA THR A 78 3.17 -18.52 2.53
C THR A 78 3.49 -19.86 3.19
N GLU A 79 4.77 -20.19 3.36
CA GLU A 79 5.25 -21.37 4.08
C GLU A 79 4.79 -21.37 5.54
N VAL A 80 4.96 -20.25 6.26
CA VAL A 80 4.50 -20.11 7.65
C VAL A 80 2.99 -20.28 7.76
N LYS A 81 2.22 -19.67 6.84
CA LYS A 81 0.77 -19.84 6.81
C LYS A 81 0.36 -21.29 6.52
N ALA A 82 0.99 -21.93 5.55
CA ALA A 82 0.72 -23.33 5.21
C ALA A 82 1.03 -24.26 6.39
N ALA A 83 2.16 -24.06 7.06
CA ALA A 83 2.55 -24.80 8.25
C ALA A 83 1.55 -24.63 9.40
N ASN A 84 1.07 -23.41 9.64
CA ASN A 84 0.05 -23.15 10.65
C ASN A 84 -1.28 -23.85 10.31
N VAL A 85 -1.72 -23.81 9.05
CA VAL A 85 -2.93 -24.51 8.61
C VAL A 85 -2.79 -26.02 8.74
N MET A 86 -1.63 -26.59 8.42
CA MET A 86 -1.36 -28.03 8.58
C MET A 86 -1.37 -28.44 10.07
N ARG A 87 -0.76 -27.62 10.94
CA ARG A 87 -0.77 -27.82 12.39
C ARG A 87 -2.20 -27.80 12.96
N ASP A 88 -3.01 -26.80 12.58
CA ASP A 88 -4.40 -26.68 13.03
C ASP A 88 -5.27 -27.85 12.55
N ARG A 89 -4.93 -28.44 11.40
CA ARG A 89 -5.61 -29.63 10.86
C ARG A 89 -5.07 -30.95 11.43
N GLY A 90 -4.11 -30.92 12.34
CA GLY A 90 -3.49 -32.12 12.91
C GLY A 90 -2.66 -32.94 11.91
N VAL A 91 -2.32 -32.35 10.76
CA VAL A 91 -1.47 -32.97 9.74
C VAL A 91 -0.02 -32.67 10.12
N ARG A 92 0.75 -33.72 10.46
CA ARG A 92 2.20 -33.55 10.67
C ARG A 92 2.84 -33.18 9.33
N ALA A 93 3.63 -32.11 9.37
CA ALA A 93 4.53 -31.70 8.28
C ALA A 93 5.57 -32.79 8.01
#